data_AF-A0A1G5WXT3-F1
#
_entry.id   AF-A0A1G5WXT3-F1
#
_cell.length_a   1.000
_cell.length_b   1.000
_cell.length_c   1.000
_cell.angle_alpha   90.00
_cell.angle_beta   90.00
_cell.angle_gamma   90.00
#
_symmetry.space_group_name_H-M   'P 1'
#
loop_
_entity.id
_entity.type
_entity.pdbx_description
1 polymer ?
#
loop_
_entity_poly.entity_id
_entity_poly.type
_entity_poly.pdbx_seq_one_letter_code
_entity_poly.pdbx_strand_id
1 'polypeptide(L)'
;MLFKKMLRDISDYKFQFISIFLLAFLGAFLFSGINAEEMGLESSINHYYDETNMADGWIYSPYLNELFLEVVYHLGATNQNGKATDSGFSGRT
;
A
#
# COMPACT_ATOMS: atom_id res chain seq x y z
N MET A 1 6.80 44.00 -20.70
CA MET A 1 5.55 44.37 -21.41
C MET A 1 4.81 43.18 -22.02
N LEU A 2 5.49 42.10 -22.47
CA LEU A 2 4.82 40.93 -23.05
C LEU A 2 4.11 40.03 -22.03
N PHE A 3 4.74 39.74 -20.89
CA PHE A 3 4.18 38.82 -19.87
C PHE A 3 2.83 39.33 -19.30
N LYS A 4 2.71 40.64 -19.11
CA LYS A 4 1.47 41.31 -18.70
C LYS A 4 0.38 41.27 -19.79
N LYS A 5 0.77 41.10 -21.06
CA LYS A 5 -0.14 40.92 -22.19
C LYS A 5 -0.65 39.48 -22.21
N MET A 6 0.23 38.50 -22.03
CA MET A 6 -0.15 37.09 -21.89
C MET A 6 -1.05 36.82 -20.69
N LEU A 7 -0.75 37.40 -19.52
CA LEU A 7 -1.59 37.27 -18.32
C LEU A 7 -2.99 37.91 -18.50
N ARG A 8 -3.09 38.93 -19.34
CA ARG A 8 -4.38 39.56 -19.69
C ARG A 8 -5.16 38.71 -20.68
N ASP A 9 -4.52 38.11 -21.67
CA ASP A 9 -5.17 37.17 -22.59
C ASP A 9 -5.71 35.92 -21.84
N ILE A 10 -4.96 35.42 -20.84
CA ILE A 10 -5.45 34.34 -19.94
C ILE A 10 -6.67 34.82 -19.12
N SER A 11 -6.68 36.09 -18.73
CA SER A 11 -7.81 36.71 -18.02
C SER A 11 -9.02 37.01 -18.91
N ASP A 12 -8.87 37.07 -20.23
CA ASP A 12 -10.00 37.24 -21.14
C ASP A 12 -10.65 35.89 -21.48
N TYR A 13 -9.86 34.81 -21.49
CA TYR A 13 -10.31 33.43 -21.73
C TYR A 13 -10.26 32.54 -20.47
N LYS A 14 -10.70 33.08 -19.32
CA LYS A 14 -10.59 32.42 -18.01
C LYS A 14 -11.14 31.00 -18.00
N PHE A 15 -12.36 30.81 -18.50
CA PHE A 15 -13.03 29.50 -18.41
C PHE A 15 -12.32 28.43 -19.24
N GLN A 16 -11.78 28.77 -20.41
CA GLN A 16 -11.05 27.82 -21.25
C GLN A 16 -9.70 27.45 -20.66
N PHE A 17 -8.99 28.43 -20.09
CA PHE A 17 -7.75 28.19 -19.36
C PHE A 17 -7.98 27.35 -18.10
N ILE A 18 -9.01 27.67 -17.32
CA ILE A 18 -9.40 26.89 -16.13
C ILE A 18 -9.70 25.44 -16.52
N SER A 19 -10.41 25.16 -17.62
CA SER A 19 -10.71 23.78 -18.02
C SER A 19 -9.46 22.93 -18.28
N ILE A 20 -8.48 23.48 -18.99
CA ILE A 20 -7.21 22.78 -19.28
C ILE A 20 -6.39 22.63 -18.00
N PHE A 21 -6.34 23.68 -17.18
CA PHE A 21 -5.68 23.64 -15.89
C PHE A 21 -6.31 22.59 -14.97
N LEU A 22 -7.64 22.51 -14.93
CA LEU A 22 -8.38 21.59 -14.07
C LEU A 22 -8.20 20.15 -14.54
N LEU A 23 -8.16 19.89 -15.85
CA LEU A 23 -7.86 18.56 -16.40
C LEU A 23 -6.44 18.10 -16.02
N ALA A 24 -5.45 18.99 -16.17
CA ALA A 24 -4.06 18.69 -15.80
C ALA A 24 -3.91 18.52 -14.27
N PHE A 25 -4.54 19.39 -13.49
CA PHE A 25 -4.56 19.33 -12.04
C PHE A 25 -5.24 18.05 -11.55
N LEU A 26 -6.37 17.65 -12.16
CA LEU A 26 -7.08 16.44 -11.78
C LEU A 26 -6.26 15.19 -12.09
N GLY A 27 -5.52 15.16 -13.21
CA GLY A 27 -4.58 14.09 -13.51
C GLY A 27 -3.46 13.97 -12.47
N ALA A 28 -2.86 15.10 -12.09
CA ALA A 28 -1.82 15.13 -11.06
C ALA A 28 -2.37 14.82 -9.66
N PHE A 29 -3.58 15.28 -9.34
CA PHE A 29 -4.26 15.07 -8.06
C PHE A 29 -4.67 13.62 -7.87
N LEU A 30 -5.23 12.98 -8.90
CA LEU A 30 -5.57 11.56 -8.86
C LEU A 30 -4.30 10.69 -8.75
N PHE A 31 -3.27 11.03 -9.53
CA PHE A 31 -1.98 10.34 -9.45
C PHE A 31 -1.39 10.47 -8.04
N SER A 32 -1.26 11.69 -7.52
CA SER A 32 -0.73 11.92 -6.17
C SER A 32 -1.64 11.38 -5.07
N GLY A 33 -2.96 11.37 -5.26
CA GLY A 33 -3.93 10.91 -4.27
C GLY A 33 -3.87 9.41 -4.06
N ILE A 34 -3.75 8.63 -5.15
CA ILE A 34 -3.58 7.17 -5.05
C ILE A 34 -2.20 6.84 -4.45
N ASN A 35 -1.14 7.54 -4.87
CA ASN A 35 0.21 7.30 -4.34
C ASN A 35 0.36 7.73 -2.87
N ALA A 36 -0.41 8.72 -2.39
CA ALA A 36 -0.41 9.13 -0.99
C ALA A 36 -1.00 8.04 -0.07
N GLU A 37 -1.96 7.26 -0.57
CA GLU A 37 -2.50 6.13 0.18
C GLU A 37 -1.53 4.95 0.23
N GLU A 38 -0.72 4.70 -0.81
CA GLU A 38 0.17 3.52 -0.82
C GLU A 38 1.17 3.52 0.35
N MET A 39 1.78 4.66 0.69
CA MET A 39 2.66 4.76 1.87
C MET A 39 1.91 5.01 3.19
N GLY A 40 0.79 5.73 3.15
CA GLY A 40 0.02 6.05 4.37
C GLY A 40 -0.77 4.87 4.91
N LEU A 41 -1.30 4.04 4.01
CA LEU A 41 -2.13 2.89 4.33
C LEU A 41 -1.28 1.74 4.90
N GLU A 42 -0.12 1.45 4.30
CA GLU A 42 0.78 0.41 4.81
C GLU A 42 1.24 0.72 6.25
N SER A 43 1.64 1.97 6.52
CA SER A 43 2.02 2.39 7.87
C SER A 43 0.85 2.37 8.86
N SER A 44 -0.36 2.73 8.43
CA SER A 44 -1.54 2.74 9.30
C SER A 44 -2.03 1.33 9.62
N ILE A 45 -1.98 0.43 8.63
CA ILE A 45 -2.35 -0.97 8.78
C ILE A 45 -1.37 -1.69 9.70
N ASN A 46 -0.06 -1.50 9.50
CA ASN A 46 0.96 -2.09 10.38
C ASN A 46 0.83 -1.57 11.81
N HIS A 47 0.62 -0.25 11.98
CA HIS A 47 0.40 0.32 13.30
C HIS A 47 -0.87 -0.25 13.97
N TYR A 48 -1.95 -0.44 13.22
CA TYR A 48 -3.16 -1.08 13.72
C TYR A 48 -2.95 -2.55 14.14
N TYR A 49 -2.18 -3.32 13.35
CA TYR A 49 -1.83 -4.70 13.70
C TYR A 49 -0.99 -4.78 14.98
N ASP A 50 -0.01 -3.88 15.14
CA ASP A 50 0.84 -3.81 16.33
C ASP A 50 0.07 -3.38 17.58
N GLU A 51 -0.77 -2.34 17.49
CA GLU A 51 -1.55 -1.83 18.63
C GLU A 51 -2.57 -2.85 19.16
N THR A 52 -3.15 -3.64 18.27
CA THR A 52 -4.17 -4.63 18.63
C THR A 52 -3.59 -6.01 18.95
N ASN A 53 -2.26 -6.17 18.88
CA ASN A 53 -1.55 -7.45 19.02
C ASN A 53 -2.23 -8.56 18.20
N MET A 54 -2.56 -8.25 16.95
CA MET A 54 -3.22 -9.19 16.05
C MET A 54 -2.24 -10.31 15.69
N ALA A 55 -2.72 -11.55 15.75
CA ALA A 55 -1.92 -12.70 15.36
C ALA A 55 -1.59 -12.65 13.85
N ASP A 56 -0.31 -12.81 13.50
CA ASP A 56 0.15 -12.90 12.11
C ASP A 56 -0.46 -14.08 11.34
N GLY A 57 -0.93 -15.12 12.05
CA GLY A 57 -1.55 -16.28 11.45
C GLY A 57 -2.19 -17.22 12.46
N TRP A 58 -3.10 -18.06 11.96
CA TRP A 58 -3.82 -19.07 12.73
C TRP A 58 -3.48 -20.45 12.16
N ILE A 59 -3.08 -21.38 13.03
CA ILE A 59 -2.78 -22.77 12.66
C ILE A 59 -3.89 -23.67 13.19
N TYR A 60 -4.59 -24.36 12.28
CA TYR A 60 -5.60 -25.36 12.62
C TYR A 60 -5.14 -26.74 12.13
N SER A 61 -5.03 -27.70 13.05
CA SER A 61 -4.75 -29.09 12.70
C SER A 61 -5.43 -30.03 13.70
N PRO A 62 -6.04 -31.13 13.24
CA PRO A 62 -6.62 -32.14 14.13
C PRO A 62 -5.57 -32.91 14.94
N TYR A 63 -4.27 -32.72 14.65
CA TYR A 63 -3.16 -33.44 15.29
C TYR A 63 -2.20 -32.52 16.06
N LEU A 64 -2.65 -31.32 16.48
CA LEU A 64 -1.86 -30.48 17.38
C LEU A 64 -1.64 -31.21 18.71
N ASN A 65 -0.38 -31.48 19.04
CA ASN A 65 0.03 -32.14 20.28
C ASN A 65 0.87 -31.20 21.16
N GLU A 66 1.05 -31.55 22.43
CA GLU A 66 1.74 -30.69 23.40
C GLU A 66 3.21 -30.44 23.01
N LEU A 67 3.88 -31.42 22.40
CA LEU A 67 5.23 -31.28 21.87
C LEU A 67 5.32 -30.21 20.77
N PHE A 68 4.32 -30.15 19.89
CA PHE A 68 4.25 -29.13 18.85
C PHE A 68 4.05 -27.74 19.44
N LEU A 69 3.22 -27.60 20.48
CA LEU A 69 3.01 -26.33 21.17
C LEU A 69 4.28 -25.84 21.87
N GLU A 70 5.03 -26.74 22.49
CA GLU A 70 6.31 -26.41 23.15
C GLU A 70 7.35 -25.93 22.13
N VAL A 71 7.47 -26.61 20.99
CA VAL A 71 8.37 -26.18 19.92
C VAL A 71 7.97 -24.81 19.39
N VAL A 72 6.68 -24.55 19.16
CA VAL A 72 6.18 -23.26 18.68
C VAL A 72 6.38 -22.14 19.70
N TYR A 73 6.19 -22.40 20.99
CA TYR A 73 6.42 -21.43 22.06
C TYR A 73 7.89 -20.99 22.16
N HIS A 74 8.82 -21.88 21.82
CA HIS A 74 10.25 -21.59 21.80
C HIS A 74 10.75 -20.98 20.48
N LEU A 75 9.90 -20.84 19.47
CA LEU A 75 10.24 -20.04 18.29
C LEU A 75 10.28 -18.56 18.71
N GLY A 76 11.45 -17.94 18.57
CA GLY A 76 11.56 -16.48 18.66
C GLY A 76 10.76 -15.79 17.56
N ALA A 77 10.48 -14.49 17.73
CA ALA A 77 9.76 -13.68 16.75
C ALA A 77 10.33 -13.90 15.34
N THR A 78 9.49 -14.40 14.43
CA THR A 78 9.87 -14.73 13.06
C THR A 78 9.24 -13.74 12.10
N ASN A 79 10.06 -12.97 11.38
CA ASN A 79 9.59 -12.01 10.38
C ASN A 79 9.32 -12.66 9.01
N GLN A 80 9.20 -13.99 8.97
CA GLN A 80 9.05 -14.77 7.74
C GLN A 80 7.59 -15.11 7.50
N ASN A 81 6.77 -14.09 7.20
CA ASN A 81 5.53 -14.31 6.46
C ASN A 81 5.92 -14.61 5.01
N GLY A 82 6.42 -15.83 4.79
CA GLY A 82 6.76 -16.33 3.48
C GLY A 82 5.49 -16.32 2.62
N LYS A 83 5.43 -15.41 1.65
CA LYS A 83 4.59 -15.58 0.48
C LYS A 83 4.84 -17.00 -0.03
N ALA A 84 3.88 -17.89 0.17
CA ALA A 84 3.85 -19.21 -0.46
C ALA A 84 3.53 -19.03 -1.95
N THR A 85 4.40 -18.32 -2.65
CA THR A 85 4.46 -18.27 -4.09
C THR A 85 5.92 -18.49 -4.47
N ASP A 86 6.12 -19.61 -5.16
CA ASP A 86 7.19 -19.80 -6.14
C ASP A 86 8.51 -20.35 -5.61
N SER A 87 8.51 -21.63 -5.21
CA SER A 87 9.64 -22.51 -5.55
C SER A 87 9.24 -23.99 -5.62
N GLY A 88 8.92 -24.43 -6.84
CA GLY A 88 9.29 -25.77 -7.30
C GLY A 88 8.42 -26.93 -6.84
N PHE A 89 7.25 -27.09 -7.46
CA PHE A 89 6.89 -28.42 -7.96
C PHE A 89 7.91 -28.79 -9.05
N SER A 90 9.06 -29.31 -8.64
CA SER A 90 10.02 -29.98 -9.50
C SER A 90 10.06 -31.43 -9.05
N GLY A 91 9.52 -32.30 -9.89
CA GLY A 91 9.37 -33.71 -9.61
C GLY A 91 10.68 -34.37 -9.19
N ARG A 92 10.55 -35.35 -8.31
CA ARG A 92 11.44 -36.50 -8.22
C ARG A 92 10.77 -37.61 -7.41
N THR A 93 10.68 -38.75 -8.09
CA THR A 93 10.17 -40.09 -7.72
C THR A 93 8.68 -40.20 -7.47
#